data_AF-A0A067CKQ3-F1
#
_entry.id   AF-A0A067CKQ3-F1
#
_cell.length_a   1.000
_cell.length_b   1.000
_cell.length_c   1.000
_cell.angle_alpha   90.00
_cell.angle_beta   90.00
_cell.angle_gamma   90.00
#
_symmetry.space_group_name_H-M   'P 1'
#
loop_
_entity.id
_entity.type
_entity.pdbx_description
1 polymer ?
#
loop_
_entity_poly.entity_id
_entity_poly.type
_entity_poly.pdbx_seq_one_letter_code
_entity_poly.pdbx_strand_id
1 'polypeptide(L)'
;MVVYYAKQCDTVMEKLGFRGKTLAMDVDSSKGAFTCMNTNTTYAIDDILEAKWTNNMNLKLRIQKDGELLKQRLVFECQADLYFFLVELGFQPTKHDGEVRRGSFCASSLSSSSGSKSSRRSI
;
A
#
# COMPACT_ATOMS: atom_id res chain seq x y z
N MET A 1 -5.94 5.17 -15.81
CA MET A 1 -6.98 5.42 -14.81
C MET A 1 -7.73 4.12 -14.59
N VAL A 2 -7.53 3.51 -13.42
CA VAL A 2 -8.13 2.21 -13.05
C VAL A 2 -8.69 2.37 -11.64
N VAL A 3 -9.92 1.89 -11.45
CA VAL A 3 -10.59 1.95 -10.14
C VAL A 3 -10.42 0.60 -9.45
N TYR A 4 -9.92 0.63 -8.23
CA TYR A 4 -9.75 -0.54 -7.37
C TYR A 4 -10.68 -0.45 -6.16
N TYR A 5 -11.18 -1.60 -5.72
CA TYR A 5 -12.02 -1.70 -4.53
C TYR A 5 -11.28 -2.48 -3.44
N ALA A 6 -11.29 -1.94 -2.23
CA ALA A 6 -10.75 -2.61 -1.06
C ALA A 6 -11.56 -2.27 0.18
N LYS A 7 -11.52 -3.15 1.19
CA LYS A 7 -12.08 -2.85 2.51
C LYS A 7 -11.07 -2.07 3.34
N GLN A 8 -11.47 -0.89 3.80
CA GLN A 8 -10.70 -0.10 4.76
C GLN A 8 -10.93 -0.66 6.17
N CYS A 9 -9.85 -0.91 6.91
CA CYS A 9 -9.89 -1.55 8.22
C CYS A 9 -8.95 -0.85 9.22
N ASP A 10 -9.26 0.40 9.53
CA ASP A 10 -8.40 1.25 10.34
C ASP A 10 -8.68 1.06 11.85
N THR A 11 -9.93 0.85 12.23
CA THR A 11 -10.34 0.71 13.63
C THR A 11 -10.42 -0.75 14.10
N VAL A 12 -10.34 -0.98 15.41
CA VAL A 12 -10.50 -2.33 16.00
C VAL A 12 -11.91 -2.88 15.77
N MET A 13 -12.93 -2.02 15.81
CA MET A 13 -14.32 -2.39 15.50
C MET A 13 -14.49 -2.87 14.05
N GLU A 14 -13.81 -2.22 13.09
CA GLU A 14 -13.81 -2.65 11.69
C GLU A 14 -13.09 -4.00 11.52
N LYS A 15 -12.03 -4.25 12.30
CA LYS A 15 -11.32 -5.55 12.31
C LYS A 15 -12.18 -6.69 12.84
N LEU A 16 -13.14 -6.40 13.71
CA LEU A 16 -14.07 -7.39 14.29
C LEU A 16 -15.32 -7.63 13.43
N GLY A 17 -15.37 -7.08 12.20
CA GLY A 17 -16.42 -7.38 11.22
C GLY A 17 -17.70 -6.56 11.38
N PHE A 18 -17.76 -5.63 12.32
CA PHE A 18 -18.99 -4.89 12.59
C PHE A 18 -19.28 -3.77 11.58
N ARG A 19 -18.28 -3.28 10.82
CA ARG A 19 -18.45 -2.09 9.95
C ARG A 19 -17.36 -1.86 8.89
N GLY A 20 -16.95 -2.90 8.16
CA GLY A 20 -15.96 -2.72 7.06
C GLY A 20 -16.48 -1.74 6.00
N LYS A 21 -15.77 -0.63 5.77
CA LYS A 21 -16.10 0.33 4.70
C LYS A 21 -15.44 -0.10 3.41
N THR A 22 -16.23 -0.30 2.35
CA THR A 22 -15.68 -0.47 1.00
C THR A 22 -15.19 0.88 0.49
N LEU A 23 -13.93 0.92 0.10
CA LEU A 23 -13.22 2.08 -0.41
C LEU A 23 -12.93 1.86 -1.89
N ALA A 24 -13.41 2.77 -2.73
CA ALA A 24 -13.04 2.86 -4.14
C ALA A 24 -11.86 3.82 -4.28
N MET A 25 -10.81 3.37 -4.97
CA MET A 25 -9.57 4.09 -5.18
C MET A 25 -9.32 4.21 -6.68
N ASP A 26 -9.34 5.43 -7.19
CA ASP A 26 -8.96 5.72 -8.57
C ASP A 26 -7.46 6.01 -8.63
N VAL A 27 -6.70 5.21 -9.37
CA VAL A 27 -5.25 5.37 -9.50
C VAL A 27 -4.94 6.02 -10.84
N ASP A 28 -4.28 7.18 -10.78
CA ASP A 28 -3.77 7.93 -11.92
C ASP A 28 -2.26 7.99 -11.87
N SER A 29 -1.63 6.90 -12.32
CA SER A 29 -0.18 6.74 -12.40
C SER A 29 0.49 7.78 -13.29
N SER A 30 -0.26 8.37 -14.24
CA SER A 30 0.24 9.45 -15.10
C SER A 30 0.41 10.78 -14.35
N LYS A 31 -0.43 11.01 -13.33
CA LYS A 31 -0.34 12.16 -12.42
C LYS A 31 0.42 11.85 -11.13
N GLY A 32 0.88 10.62 -10.96
CA GLY A 32 1.58 10.19 -9.75
C GLY A 32 0.70 10.24 -8.50
N ALA A 33 -0.60 9.97 -8.62
CA ALA A 33 -1.53 10.10 -7.49
C ALA A 33 -2.62 9.02 -7.52
N PHE A 34 -3.21 8.74 -6.35
CA PHE A 34 -4.44 7.99 -6.25
C PHE A 34 -5.47 8.74 -5.40
N THR A 35 -6.75 8.61 -5.76
CA THR A 35 -7.86 9.30 -5.10
C THR A 35 -8.82 8.31 -4.49
N CYS A 36 -9.02 8.41 -3.18
CA CYS A 36 -10.08 7.72 -2.47
C CYS A 36 -11.41 8.39 -2.79
N MET A 37 -12.22 7.77 -3.65
CA MET A 37 -13.45 8.36 -4.20
C MET A 37 -14.52 8.60 -3.12
N ASN A 38 -14.63 7.71 -2.13
CA ASN A 38 -15.62 7.83 -1.06
C ASN A 38 -15.42 9.08 -0.18
N THR A 39 -14.16 9.51 -0.01
CA THR A 39 -13.80 10.66 0.83
C THR A 39 -13.32 11.85 -0.01
N ASN A 40 -13.31 11.71 -1.33
CA ASN A 40 -12.70 12.64 -2.28
C ASN A 40 -11.28 13.07 -1.87
N THR A 41 -10.50 12.15 -1.30
CA THR A 41 -9.17 12.43 -0.77
C THR A 41 -8.11 11.90 -1.71
N THR A 42 -7.31 12.80 -2.28
CA THR A 42 -6.18 12.46 -3.14
C THR A 42 -4.89 12.37 -2.33
N TYR A 43 -4.07 11.38 -2.65
CA TYR A 43 -2.73 11.15 -2.12
C TYR A 43 -1.74 11.08 -3.28
N ALA A 44 -0.61 11.76 -3.17
CA ALA A 44 0.49 11.54 -4.10
C ALA A 44 1.14 10.18 -3.83
N ILE A 45 1.57 9.50 -4.88
CA ILE A 45 2.30 8.23 -4.78
C ILE A 45 3.66 8.46 -4.11
N ASP A 46 4.29 9.60 -4.40
CA ASP A 46 5.57 10.01 -3.81
C ASP A 46 5.49 10.27 -2.30
N ASP A 47 4.30 10.55 -1.77
CA ASP A 47 4.06 10.74 -0.33
C ASP A 47 3.99 9.40 0.43
N ILE A 48 3.99 8.26 -0.27
CA ILE A 48 3.98 6.94 0.37
C ILE A 48 5.36 6.66 0.94
N LEU A 49 5.49 6.73 2.26
CA LEU A 49 6.74 6.46 2.97
C LEU A 49 6.99 4.96 3.16
N GLU A 50 5.93 4.18 3.35
CA GLU A 50 6.04 2.74 3.61
C GLU A 50 4.80 2.03 3.05
N ALA A 51 5.00 0.93 2.35
CA ALA A 51 3.94 0.01 1.98
C ALA A 51 4.30 -1.40 2.43
N LYS A 52 3.36 -2.13 3.04
CA LYS A 52 3.55 -3.52 3.46
C LYS A 52 2.36 -4.33 2.99
N TRP A 53 2.60 -5.37 2.19
CA TRP A 53 1.55 -6.26 1.73
C TRP A 53 1.81 -7.71 2.12
N THR A 54 0.74 -8.48 2.25
CA THR A 54 0.81 -9.92 2.54
C THR A 54 0.07 -10.71 1.48
N ASN A 55 0.33 -12.02 1.45
CA ASN A 55 -0.39 -12.98 0.62
C ASN A 55 -1.88 -13.11 0.99
N ASN A 56 -2.34 -12.54 2.11
CA ASN A 56 -3.75 -12.54 2.49
C ASN A 56 -4.47 -11.27 1.99
N MET A 57 -4.05 -10.70 0.86
CA MET A 57 -4.65 -9.51 0.23
C MET A 57 -4.64 -8.25 1.12
N ASN A 58 -3.84 -8.24 2.19
CA ASN A 58 -3.73 -7.10 3.08
C ASN A 58 -2.63 -6.16 2.59
N LEU A 59 -2.93 -4.87 2.56
CA LEU A 59 -1.99 -3.79 2.33
C LEU A 59 -2.05 -2.79 3.48
N LYS A 60 -0.89 -2.35 3.96
CA LYS A 60 -0.74 -1.26 4.92
C LYS A 60 0.10 -0.17 4.26
N LEU A 61 -0.43 1.04 4.21
CA LEU A 61 0.27 2.21 3.71
C LEU A 61 0.57 3.16 4.87
N ARG A 62 1.73 3.81 4.82
CA ARG A 62 2.06 4.99 5.59
C ARG A 62 2.31 6.11 4.60
N ILE A 63 1.53 7.17 4.72
CA ILE A 63 1.50 8.28 3.76
C ILE A 63 1.75 9.56 4.54
N GLN A 64 2.65 10.42 4.06
CA GLN A 64 2.87 11.74 4.62
C GLN A 64 2.06 12.76 3.82
N LYS A 65 1.01 13.31 4.40
CA LYS A 65 0.16 14.30 3.73
C LYS A 65 0.03 15.54 4.59
N ASP A 66 0.33 16.71 4.02
CA ASP A 66 0.20 18.01 4.70
C ASP A 66 0.93 18.08 6.06
N GLY A 67 2.06 17.38 6.18
CA GLY A 67 2.85 17.29 7.42
C GLY A 67 2.36 16.24 8.42
N GLU A 68 1.22 15.60 8.17
CA GLU A 68 0.68 14.52 9.00
C GLU A 68 1.04 13.13 8.47
N LEU A 69 1.29 12.19 9.38
CA LEU A 69 1.53 10.79 9.05
C LEU A 69 0.23 10.00 9.14
N LEU A 70 -0.32 9.63 7.99
CA LEU A 70 -1.52 8.83 7.86
C LEU A 70 -1.17 7.35 7.71
N LYS A 71 -2.00 6.49 8.29
CA LYS A 71 -1.90 5.04 8.15
C LYS A 71 -3.20 4.52 7.55
N GLN A 72 -3.10 3.81 6.43
CA GLN A 72 -4.25 3.14 5.82
C GLN A 72 -4.04 1.64 5.83
N ARG A 73 -5.08 0.91 6.20
CA ARG A 73 -5.10 -0.55 6.04
C ARG A 73 -6.21 -0.94 5.08
N LEU A 74 -5.81 -1.60 3.99
CA LEU A 74 -6.67 -2.03 2.91
C LEU A 74 -6.66 -3.56 2.82
N VAL A 75 -7.81 -4.14 2.54
CA VAL A 75 -7.95 -5.57 2.24
C VAL A 75 -8.66 -5.72 0.91
N PHE A 76 -7.95 -6.22 -0.09
CA PHE A 76 -8.49 -6.45 -1.43
C PHE A 76 -9.33 -7.73 -1.47
N GLU A 77 -10.26 -7.80 -2.42
CA GLU A 77 -11.14 -8.97 -2.59
C GLU A 77 -10.45 -10.10 -3.36
N CYS A 78 -9.46 -9.77 -4.20
CA CYS A 78 -8.69 -10.76 -4.95
C CYS A 78 -7.19 -10.41 -5.05
N GLN A 79 -6.37 -11.43 -5.36
CA GLN A 79 -4.92 -11.30 -5.54
C GLN A 79 -4.54 -10.42 -6.74
N ALA A 80 -5.34 -10.48 -7.81
CA ALA A 80 -5.09 -9.73 -9.03
C ALA A 80 -5.18 -8.22 -8.76
N ASP A 81 -6.22 -7.77 -8.06
CA ASP A 81 -6.41 -6.36 -7.72
C ASP A 81 -5.29 -5.85 -6.84
N LEU A 82 -4.90 -6.59 -5.79
CA LEU A 82 -3.75 -6.22 -4.97
C LEU A 82 -2.49 -6.08 -5.83
N TYR A 83 -2.23 -7.03 -6.72
CA TYR A 83 -1.05 -6.99 -7.56
C TYR A 83 -1.03 -5.77 -8.47
N PHE A 84 -2.10 -5.55 -9.24
CA PHE A 84 -2.15 -4.46 -10.20
C PHE A 84 -2.14 -3.11 -9.47
N PHE A 85 -2.86 -2.97 -8.36
CA PHE A 85 -2.81 -1.78 -7.53
C PHE A 85 -1.38 -1.47 -7.07
N LEU A 86 -0.64 -2.47 -6.57
CA LEU A 86 0.76 -2.28 -6.17
C LEU A 86 1.66 -1.86 -7.35
N VAL A 87 1.45 -2.43 -8.54
CA VAL A 87 2.19 -2.06 -9.75
C VAL A 87 1.88 -0.64 -10.19
N GLU A 88 0.61 -0.22 -10.15
CA GLU A 88 0.20 1.15 -10.48
C GLU A 88 0.74 2.18 -9.48
N LEU A 89 0.93 1.80 -8.21
CA LEU A 89 1.65 2.60 -7.23
C LEU A 89 3.18 2.63 -7.46
N GLY A 90 3.69 2.00 -8.51
CA GLY A 90 5.12 1.95 -8.83
C GLY A 90 5.93 0.93 -8.01
N PHE A 91 5.27 0.06 -7.26
CA PHE A 91 5.95 -1.03 -6.55
C PHE A 91 6.19 -2.23 -7.47
N GLN A 92 7.12 -3.10 -7.07
CA GLN A 92 7.47 -4.31 -7.80
C GLN A 92 7.10 -5.57 -6.97
N PRO A 93 5.80 -5.89 -6.82
CA PRO A 93 5.39 -7.11 -6.14
C PRO A 93 5.79 -8.36 -6.95
N THR A 94 6.20 -9.41 -6.25
CA THR A 94 6.47 -10.72 -6.86
C THR A 94 5.25 -11.64 -6.78
N LYS A 95 5.00 -12.45 -7.80
CA LYS A 95 3.98 -13.50 -7.78
C LYS A 95 4.62 -14.89 -7.73
N HIS A 96 3.93 -15.85 -7.14
CA HIS A 96 4.22 -17.27 -7.33
C HIS A 96 2.91 -18.04 -7.25
N ASP A 97 2.64 -18.82 -8.30
CA ASP A 97 1.40 -19.57 -8.50
C ASP A 97 0.15 -18.67 -8.49
N GLY A 98 0.21 -17.54 -9.22
CA GLY A 98 -0.89 -16.57 -9.29
C GLY A 98 -1.08 -15.69 -8.06
N GLU A 99 -0.51 -16.05 -6.90
CA GLU A 99 -0.64 -15.30 -5.65
C GLU A 99 0.45 -14.24 -5.47
N VAL A 100 0.06 -13.09 -4.91
CA VAL A 100 1.00 -12.04 -4.51
C VAL A 100 1.80 -12.51 -3.30
N ARG A 101 3.13 -12.50 -3.41
CA ARG A 101 4.00 -12.80 -2.27
C ARG A 101 4.06 -11.60 -1.34
N ARG A 102 4.23 -11.88 -0.04
CA ARG A 102 4.47 -10.87 0.98
C ARG A 102 5.68 -10.01 0.59
N GLY A 103 5.55 -8.71 0.76
CA GLY A 103 6.62 -7.76 0.47
C GLY A 103 6.44 -6.44 1.19
N SER A 104 7.40 -5.55 1.00
CA SER A 104 7.36 -4.21 1.55
C SER A 104 8.16 -3.25 0.70
N PHE A 105 7.68 -2.02 0.65
CA PHE A 105 8.37 -0.85 0.18
C PHE A 105 8.61 0.10 1.35
N CYS A 106 9.77 0.75 1.37
CA CYS A 106 10.08 1.83 2.28
C CYS A 106 10.81 2.88 1.45
N ALA A 107 10.26 4.07 1.37
CA ALA A 107 10.99 5.21 0.84
C ALA A 107 12.17 5.43 1.79
N SER A 108 13.37 5.09 1.34
CA SER A 108 14.58 5.55 1.99
C SER A 108 14.54 7.07 1.92
N SER A 109 14.23 7.71 3.05
CA SER A 109 14.47 9.13 3.21
C SER A 109 15.88 9.42 2.71
N LEU A 110 16.06 10.58 2.08
CA LEU A 110 17.37 11.18 1.82
C LEU A 110 18.25 11.14 3.08
N SER A 111 18.93 10.03 3.29
CA SER A 111 20.12 9.88 4.12
C SER A 111 21.24 9.95 3.10
N SER A 112 21.74 11.14 2.78
CA SER A 112 22.93 11.65 3.47
C SER A 112 23.58 10.58 4.38
N SER A 113 24.62 9.95 3.84
CA SER A 113 25.72 9.25 4.52
C SER A 113 25.46 7.97 5.32
N SER A 114 26.11 6.90 4.83
CA SER A 114 26.76 5.81 5.56
C SER A 114 25.91 4.68 6.17
N GLY A 115 26.22 3.44 5.78
CA GLY A 115 25.84 2.27 6.57
C GLY A 115 25.53 0.98 5.83
N SER A 116 26.33 0.59 4.82
CA SER A 116 26.33 -0.81 4.37
C SER A 116 26.69 -1.72 5.55
N LYS A 117 25.73 -2.47 6.08
CA LYS A 117 26.03 -3.71 6.81
C LYS A 117 25.22 -4.86 6.25
N SER A 118 25.82 -5.46 5.23
CA SER A 118 25.71 -6.87 4.90
C SER A 118 25.91 -7.69 6.17
N SER A 119 24.84 -8.33 6.65
CA SER A 119 24.95 -9.48 7.55
C SER A 119 24.75 -10.75 6.73
N ARG A 120 25.85 -11.25 6.16
CA ARG A 120 26.01 -12.69 5.94
C ARG A 120 25.96 -13.36 7.32
N ARG A 121 25.02 -14.28 7.52
CA ARG A 121 25.17 -15.31 8.55
C ARG A 121 25.34 -16.65 7.85
N SER A 122 26.59 -17.11 7.84
CA SER A 122 26.91 -18.54 7.76
C SER A 122 26.61 -19.16 9.12
N ILE A 123 25.91 -20.30 9.12
CA ILE A 123 26.25 -21.49 9.91
C ILE A 123 25.98 -22.67 8.99
#